data_AF-A0A938LW00-F1
#
_entry.id   AF-A0A938LW00-F1
#
_cell.length_a   1.000
_cell.length_b   1.000
_cell.length_c   1.000
_cell.angle_alpha   90.00
_cell.angle_beta   90.00
_cell.angle_gamma   90.00
#
_symmetry.space_group_name_H-M   'P 1'
#
loop_
_entity.id
_entity.type
_entity.pdbx_description
1 polymer ?
#
loop_
_entity_poly.entity_id
_entity_poly.type
_entity_poly.pdbx_seq_one_letter_code
_entity_poly.pdbx_strand_id
1 'polypeptide(L)' 'ISEHGFWLFHEGKEYFLDYGHFPWFKKATVEQICRIELTHGTHLYWPDLDVDLTFDIIEYPERYPRVSK' A
#
# COMPACT_ATOMS: atom_id res chain seq x y z
N ILE A 1 -3.41 -7.68 9.86
CA ILE A 1 -3.69 -6.25 10.13
C ILE A 1 -3.25 -5.98 11.56
N SER A 2 -2.53 -4.87 11.80
CA SER A 2 -2.11 -4.41 13.14
C SER A 2 -2.56 -2.96 13.37
N GLU A 3 -2.38 -2.44 14.59
CA GLU A 3 -2.64 -1.03 14.90
C GLU A 3 -1.76 -0.07 14.08
N HIS A 4 -0.59 -0.53 13.64
CA HIS A 4 0.40 0.30 12.95
C HIS A 4 0.35 0.17 11.42
N GLY A 5 -0.32 -0.83 10.86
CA GLY A 5 -0.30 -1.08 9.43
C GLY A 5 -0.87 -2.44 9.04
N PHE A 6 -0.57 -2.91 7.84
CA PHE A 6 -0.91 -4.25 7.39
C PHE A 6 0.18 -4.83 6.48
N TRP A 7 0.14 -6.16 6.32
CA TRP A 7 1.03 -6.88 5.43
C TRP A 7 0.31 -7.20 4.13
N LEU A 8 1.02 -7.03 3.02
CA LEU A 8 0.64 -7.50 1.69
C LEU A 8 1.56 -8.67 1.33
N PHE A 9 0.99 -9.80 0.94
CA PHE A 9 1.75 -10.96 0.48
C PHE A 9 1.66 -11.06 -1.04
N HIS A 10 2.80 -11.07 -1.72
CA HIS A 10 2.88 -11.21 -3.16
C HIS A 10 4.11 -12.03 -3.55
N GLU A 11 3.92 -13.05 -4.40
CA GLU A 11 4.98 -13.95 -4.90
C GLU A 11 5.95 -14.50 -3.84
N GLY A 12 5.44 -14.87 -2.66
CA GLY A 12 6.30 -15.41 -1.59
C GLY A 12 7.01 -14.37 -0.75
N LYS A 13 6.77 -13.07 -1.00
CA LYS A 13 7.33 -11.96 -0.24
C LYS A 13 6.24 -11.19 0.50
N GLU A 14 6.56 -10.80 1.73
CA GLU A 14 5.71 -9.96 2.58
C GLU A 14 6.20 -8.52 2.51
N TYR A 15 5.27 -7.61 2.27
CA TYR A 15 5.49 -6.17 2.24
C TYR A 15 4.68 -5.53 3.36
N PHE A 16 5.34 -4.80 4.26
CA PHE A 16 4.65 -4.14 5.36
C PHE A 16 4.31 -2.70 5.00
N LEU A 17 3.02 -2.37 4.99
CA LEU A 17 2.51 -1.03 4.77
C LEU A 17 2.14 -0.42 6.11
N ASP A 18 3.00 0.45 6.64
CA ASP A 18 2.71 1.17 7.88
C ASP A 18 1.84 2.41 7.62
N TYR A 19 0.97 2.75 8.57
CA TYR A 19 0.09 3.91 8.47
C TYR A 19 0.83 5.25 8.66
N GLY A 20 2.09 5.23 9.11
CA GLY A 20 2.94 6.42 9.15
C GLY A 20 3.32 6.88 7.74
N HIS A 21 3.73 5.95 6.88
CA HIS A 21 4.06 6.18 5.47
C HIS A 21 2.85 6.08 4.53
N PHE A 22 1.79 5.37 4.90
CA PHE A 22 0.57 5.22 4.09
C PHE A 22 -0.72 5.49 4.90
N PRO A 23 -0.98 6.76 5.30
CA PRO A 23 -2.06 7.13 6.21
C PRO A 23 -3.46 6.93 5.62
N TRP A 24 -3.57 6.86 4.29
CA TRP A 24 -4.83 6.65 3.59
C TRP A 24 -5.47 5.30 3.97
N PHE A 25 -4.65 4.29 4.26
CA PHE A 25 -5.13 2.98 4.71
C PHE A 25 -5.60 2.97 6.16
N LYS A 26 -5.27 3.98 6.98
CA LYS A 26 -5.64 4.01 8.40
C LYS A 26 -7.15 3.99 8.63
N LYS A 27 -7.93 4.47 7.67
CA LYS A 27 -9.41 4.47 7.68
C LYS A 27 -10.02 3.52 6.65
N ALA A 28 -9.20 2.79 5.89
CA ALA A 28 -9.69 1.85 4.90
C ALA A 28 -10.27 0.62 5.58
N THR A 29 -11.37 0.09 5.03
CA THR A 29 -11.91 -1.19 5.49
C THR A 29 -11.07 -2.35 4.96
N VAL A 30 -11.21 -3.52 5.58
CA VAL A 30 -10.56 -4.74 5.10
C VAL A 30 -10.99 -5.07 3.66
N GLU A 31 -12.27 -4.84 3.34
CA GLU A 31 -12.80 -5.05 2.00
C GLU A 31 -12.10 -4.15 0.97
N GLN A 32 -11.93 -2.86 1.29
CA GLN A 32 -11.22 -1.92 0.42
C GLN A 32 -9.75 -2.31 0.25
N ILE A 33 -9.07 -2.72 1.33
CA ILE A 33 -7.66 -3.15 1.28
C ILE A 33 -7.51 -4.46 0.47
N CYS A 34 -8.47 -5.38 0.57
CA CYS A 34 -8.43 -6.62 -0.20
C CYS A 34 -8.76 -6.41 -1.68
N ARG A 35 -9.47 -5.32 -2.03
CA ARG A 35 -9.80 -4.98 -3.41
C ARG A 35 -8.64 -4.22 -4.07
N ILE A 36 -7.60 -4.97 -4.37
CA ILE A 36 -6.39 -4.50 -5.05
C ILE A 36 -6.37 -5.00 -6.49
N GLU A 37 -6.00 -4.12 -7.42
CA GLU A 37 -5.83 -4.42 -8.84
C GLU A 37 -4.34 -4.34 -9.19
N LEU A 38 -3.77 -5.48 -9.61
CA LEU A 38 -2.38 -5.55 -10.06
C LEU A 38 -2.30 -5.16 -11.54
N THR A 39 -1.70 -4.02 -11.80
CA THR A 39 -1.53 -3.45 -13.14
C THR A 39 -0.09 -3.71 -13.62
N HIS A 40 0.06 -4.27 -14.83
CA HIS A 40 1.36 -4.60 -15.44
C HIS A 40 2.30 -5.45 -14.55
N GLY A 41 1.74 -6.26 -13.64
CA GLY A 41 2.50 -7.15 -12.75
C GLY A 41 3.34 -6.47 -11.67
N THR A 42 3.28 -5.14 -11.56
CA THR A 42 4.22 -4.38 -10.71
C THR A 42 3.56 -3.21 -9.97
N HIS A 43 2.42 -2.72 -10.47
CA HIS A 43 1.67 -1.61 -9.86
C HIS A 43 0.46 -2.14 -9.11
N LEU A 44 0.32 -1.70 -7.87
CA LEU A 44 -0.76 -2.03 -6.97
C LEU A 44 -1.73 -0.87 -6.92
N TYR A 45 -2.95 -1.08 -7.37
CA TYR A 45 -3.97 -0.04 -7.41
C TYR A 45 -5.16 -0.42 -6.53
N TRP A 46 -5.54 0.47 -5.61
CA TRP A 46 -6.73 0.33 -4.78
C TRP A 46 -7.83 1.26 -5.28
N PRO A 47 -8.73 0.80 -6.17
CA PRO A 47 -9.75 1.64 -6.80
C PRO A 47 -10.70 2.31 -5.80
N ASP A 48 -11.03 1.64 -4.69
CA ASP A 48 -11.94 2.20 -3.68
C ASP A 48 -11.28 3.27 -2.80
N LEU A 49 -9.94 3.35 -2.80
CA LEU A 49 -9.16 4.31 -2.03
C LEU A 49 -8.54 5.40 -2.91
N ASP A 50 -8.58 5.23 -4.24
CA ASP A 50 -7.86 6.06 -5.22
C ASP A 50 -6.36 6.16 -4.90
N VAL A 51 -5.76 5.01 -4.55
CA VAL A 51 -4.35 4.88 -4.16
C VAL A 51 -3.62 3.98 -5.14
N ASP A 52 -2.55 4.48 -5.75
CA ASP A 52 -1.58 3.69 -6.50
C ASP A 52 -0.27 3.56 -5.72
N LEU A 53 0.31 2.37 -5.71
CA LEU A 53 1.63 2.08 -5.13
C LEU A 53 2.40 1.12 -6.02
N THR A 54 3.72 1.10 -5.83
CA THR A 54 4.59 0.07 -6.39
C THR A 54 5.30 -0.65 -5.25
N PHE A 55 5.77 -1.87 -5.51
CA PHE A 55 6.58 -2.60 -4.53
C PHE A 55 7.83 -1.82 -4.09
N ASP A 56 8.46 -1.05 -4.99
CA ASP A 56 9.63 -0.22 -4.68
C ASP A 56 9.31 0.86 -3.62
N ILE A 57 8.15 1.51 -3.74
CA ILE A 57 7.70 2.52 -2.76
C ILE A 57 7.42 1.87 -1.40
N ILE A 58 6.89 0.64 -1.38
CA ILE A 58 6.62 -0.07 -0.12
C ILE A 58 7.92 -0.54 0.54
N GLU A 59 8.92 -0.95 -0.25
CA GLU A 59 10.23 -1.36 0.27
C GLU A 59 11.11 -0.20 0.71
N TYR A 60 11.04 0.94 0.02
CA TYR A 60 11.86 2.12 0.27
C TYR A 60 10.99 3.38 0.42
N PRO A 61 10.07 3.44 1.39
CA PRO A 61 9.15 4.57 1.53
C PRO A 61 9.87 5.89 1.84
N GLU A 62 11.10 5.84 2.35
CA GLU A 62 11.96 7.01 2.58
C GLU A 62 12.48 7.67 1.29
N ARG A 63 12.54 6.94 0.16
CA ARG A 63 12.99 7.46 -1.14
C ARG A 63 11.92 8.29 -1.84
N TYR A 64 10.68 8.16 -1.37
CA TYR A 64 9.52 8.87 -1.89
C TYR A 64 8.96 9.80 -0.81
N PRO A 65 9.73 10.81 -0.37
CA PRO A 65 9.23 11.80 0.58
C PRO A 65 8.04 12.48 -0.10
N ARG A 66 6.86 12.34 0.51
CA ARG A 66 5.60 12.89 0.02
C ARG A 66 5.77 14.31 -0.48
N VAL A 67 5.87 14.49 -1.79
CA VAL A 67 5.73 15.80 -2.41
C VAL A 67 4.24 16.06 -2.50
N SER A 68 3.61 16.32 -1.35
CA SER A 68 2.33 17.02 -1.35
C SER A 68 2.62 18.46 -1.76
N LYS A 69 2.16 18.85 -2.94
CA LYS A 69 1.89 20.24 -3.29
C LYS A 69 0.43 20.37 -3.65
#